data_AF-A0A4U8T3T2-F1
#
_entry.id   AF-A0A4U8T3T2-F1
#
_cell.length_a   1.000
_cell.length_b   1.000
_cell.length_c   1.000
_cell.angle_alpha   90.00
_cell.angle_beta   90.00
_cell.angle_gamma   90.00
#
_symmetry.space_group_name_H-M   'P 1'
#
loop_
_entity.id
_entity.type
_entity.pdbx_description
1 polymer ?
#
loop_
_entity_poly.entity_id
_entity_poly.type
_entity_poly.pdbx_seq_one_letter_code
_entity_poly.pdbx_strand_id
1 'polypeptide(L)'
;MKKFLHILLLSSVALLFNGCISGWGWLVPYNLQPSYHQFKKMCKLDPEIYQFNGGKIDEEYYNKVLKYFDTDLDNMSKIKTLRISDDKKYFSYWFEKWIGDRISFDFVIWFKNENATKDNIKKVSVYVWWRNLRPFPAGNEGTGFYLSEDRENCDYFKKGVKWITKNK
;
A
#
# COMPACT_ATOMS: atom_id res chain seq x y z
N MET A 1 -49.68 1.26 16.81
CA MET A 1 -48.36 1.84 17.11
C MET A 1 -47.17 0.87 16.99
N LYS A 2 -47.32 -0.44 17.30
CA LYS A 2 -46.20 -1.41 17.16
C LYS A 2 -45.69 -1.61 15.71
N LYS A 3 -46.57 -1.60 14.71
CA LYS A 3 -46.19 -1.77 13.28
C LYS A 3 -45.32 -0.64 12.74
N PHE A 4 -45.56 0.61 13.16
CA PHE A 4 -44.74 1.77 12.75
C PHE A 4 -43.36 1.76 13.40
N LEU A 5 -43.25 1.28 14.65
CA LEU A 5 -41.97 1.16 15.34
C LEU A 5 -41.04 0.14 14.66
N HIS A 6 -41.59 -0.99 14.18
CA HIS A 6 -40.81 -1.98 13.44
C HIS A 6 -40.34 -1.48 12.07
N ILE A 7 -41.13 -0.66 11.37
CA ILE A 7 -40.75 -0.06 10.09
C ILE A 7 -39.63 0.97 10.26
N LEU A 8 -39.66 1.78 11.33
CA LEU A 8 -38.58 2.72 11.71
C LEU A 8 -37.28 2.03 12.14
N LEU A 9 -37.38 0.87 12.80
CA LEU A 9 -36.22 0.05 13.16
C LEU A 9 -35.59 -0.63 11.92
N LEU A 10 -36.42 -1.09 10.97
CA LEU A 10 -35.92 -1.71 9.74
C LEU A 10 -35.31 -0.67 8.78
N SER A 11 -35.85 0.54 8.70
CA SER A 11 -35.28 1.61 7.86
C SER A 11 -33.96 2.15 8.42
N SER A 12 -33.81 2.25 9.75
CA SER A 12 -32.54 2.67 10.36
C SER A 12 -31.42 1.64 10.17
N VAL A 13 -31.72 0.35 10.26
CA VAL A 13 -30.77 -0.72 9.91
C VAL A 13 -30.45 -0.70 8.41
N ALA A 14 -31.45 -0.54 7.54
CA ALA A 14 -31.21 -0.45 6.09
C ALA A 14 -30.39 0.79 5.69
N LEU A 15 -30.51 1.92 6.39
CA LEU A 15 -29.67 3.10 6.17
C LEU A 15 -28.22 2.87 6.65
N LEU A 16 -28.01 2.17 7.77
CA LEU A 16 -26.68 1.80 8.26
C LEU A 16 -25.95 0.83 7.34
N PHE A 17 -26.68 -0.01 6.58
CA PHE A 17 -26.08 -1.03 5.71
C PHE A 17 -26.15 -0.73 4.21
N ASN A 18 -27.08 0.12 3.75
CA ASN A 18 -27.34 0.33 2.32
C ASN A 18 -27.66 1.79 1.90
N GLY A 19 -27.57 2.79 2.78
CA GLY A 19 -28.06 4.13 2.46
C GLY A 19 -27.13 5.30 2.78
N CYS A 20 -26.49 5.83 1.74
CA CYS A 20 -26.19 7.26 1.55
C CYS A 20 -24.99 7.93 2.26
N ILE A 21 -23.93 7.20 2.64
CA ILE A 21 -22.59 7.81 2.79
C ILE A 21 -21.56 6.84 2.20
N SER A 22 -21.28 7.01 0.90
CA SER A 22 -20.12 6.49 0.15
C SER A 22 -19.33 5.34 0.79
N GLY A 23 -19.71 4.11 0.46
CA GLY A 23 -18.82 2.96 0.48
C GLY A 23 -18.65 2.27 1.83
N TRP A 24 -18.42 0.96 1.74
CA TRP A 24 -18.17 -0.01 2.80
C TRP A 24 -16.95 0.30 3.70
N GLY A 25 -16.45 1.53 3.76
CA GLY A 25 -15.13 1.89 4.32
C GLY A 25 -15.14 2.31 5.79
N TRP A 26 -16.13 3.08 6.23
CA TRP A 26 -16.09 3.71 7.55
C TRP A 26 -16.22 2.69 8.70
N LEU A 27 -17.33 1.97 8.77
CA LEU A 27 -17.68 1.13 9.93
C LEU A 27 -17.18 -0.31 9.82
N VAL A 28 -16.68 -0.73 8.66
CA VAL A 28 -16.20 -2.09 8.46
C VAL A 28 -14.77 -2.23 9.03
N PRO A 29 -14.52 -3.14 9.98
CA PRO A 29 -13.18 -3.43 10.45
C PRO A 29 -12.25 -3.79 9.29
N TYR A 30 -10.99 -3.34 9.33
CA TYR A 30 -10.01 -3.57 8.26
C TYR A 30 -9.90 -5.06 7.87
N ASN A 31 -9.91 -5.96 8.85
CA ASN A 31 -9.82 -7.40 8.64
C ASN A 31 -10.99 -8.02 7.84
N LEU A 32 -12.11 -7.31 7.67
CA LEU A 32 -13.22 -7.77 6.84
C LEU A 32 -13.17 -7.20 5.41
N GLN A 33 -12.22 -6.30 5.12
CA GLN A 33 -12.08 -5.66 3.81
C GLN A 33 -11.09 -6.45 2.94
N PRO A 34 -11.50 -6.98 1.76
CA PRO A 34 -10.60 -7.78 0.90
C PRO A 34 -9.34 -7.03 0.45
N SER A 35 -9.46 -5.74 0.15
CA SER A 35 -8.33 -4.88 -0.23
C SER A 35 -7.31 -4.73 0.89
N TYR A 36 -7.74 -4.77 2.17
CA TYR A 36 -6.82 -4.75 3.31
C TYR A 36 -5.96 -6.02 3.37
N HIS A 37 -6.52 -7.19 3.09
CA HIS A 37 -5.75 -8.44 3.03
C HIS A 37 -4.74 -8.45 1.87
N GLN A 38 -5.13 -7.89 0.72
CA GLN A 38 -4.21 -7.70 -0.41
C GLN A 38 -3.07 -6.76 -0.02
N PHE A 39 -3.38 -5.60 0.53
CA PHE A 39 -2.41 -4.64 1.08
C PHE A 39 -1.45 -5.31 2.07
N LYS A 40 -1.97 -6.06 3.05
CA LYS A 40 -1.15 -6.78 4.04
C LYS A 40 -0.23 -7.80 3.40
N LYS A 41 -0.67 -8.53 2.36
CA LYS A 41 0.19 -9.46 1.61
C LYS A 41 1.32 -8.73 0.90
N MET A 42 1.03 -7.57 0.31
CA MET A 42 2.03 -6.76 -0.39
C MET A 42 3.04 -6.15 0.57
N CYS A 43 2.62 -5.72 1.76
CA CYS A 43 3.54 -5.24 2.79
C CYS A 43 4.51 -6.30 3.32
N LYS A 44 4.24 -7.59 3.13
CA LYS A 44 5.24 -8.64 3.42
C LYS A 44 6.42 -8.62 2.46
N LEU A 45 6.30 -7.93 1.33
CA LEU A 45 7.36 -7.72 0.34
C LEU A 45 8.22 -6.49 0.68
N ASP A 46 7.88 -5.70 1.69
CA ASP A 46 8.79 -4.66 2.19
C ASP A 46 10.13 -5.32 2.57
N PRO A 47 11.29 -4.82 2.12
CA PRO A 47 12.58 -5.48 2.33
C PRO A 47 12.88 -5.83 3.78
N GLU A 48 12.59 -4.93 4.72
CA GLU A 48 12.84 -5.18 6.16
C GLU A 48 11.93 -6.29 6.68
N ILE A 49 10.64 -6.24 6.33
CA ILE A 49 9.65 -7.25 6.74
C ILE A 49 9.96 -8.61 6.09
N TYR A 50 10.34 -8.62 4.81
CA TYR A 50 10.66 -9.83 4.06
C TYR A 50 11.88 -10.54 4.66
N GLN A 51 12.95 -9.79 4.94
CA GLN A 51 14.14 -10.31 5.60
C GLN A 51 13.86 -10.79 7.03
N PHE A 52 13.05 -10.05 7.80
CA PHE A 52 12.64 -10.48 9.14
C PHE A 52 11.91 -11.83 9.13
N ASN A 53 11.12 -12.10 8.09
CA ASN A 53 10.44 -13.39 7.90
C ASN A 53 11.36 -14.50 7.34
N GLY A 54 12.68 -14.28 7.27
CA GLY A 54 13.66 -15.25 6.78
C GLY A 54 13.92 -15.21 5.27
N GLY A 55 13.34 -14.24 4.56
CA GLY A 55 13.56 -14.07 3.12
C GLY A 55 14.94 -13.49 2.79
N LYS A 56 15.43 -13.77 1.59
CA LYS A 56 16.68 -13.20 1.05
C LYS A 56 16.36 -12.22 -0.08
N ILE A 57 17.07 -11.09 -0.11
CA ILE A 57 16.92 -10.10 -1.18
C ILE A 57 17.84 -10.53 -2.33
N ASP A 58 17.30 -11.37 -3.20
CA ASP A 58 17.95 -11.96 -4.36
C ASP A 58 17.07 -11.87 -5.61
N GLU A 59 17.47 -12.54 -6.69
CA GLU A 59 16.75 -12.57 -7.97
C GLU A 59 15.30 -13.08 -7.82
N GLU A 60 15.06 -14.06 -6.94
CA GLU A 60 13.71 -14.56 -6.67
C GLU A 60 12.85 -13.47 -6.04
N TYR A 61 13.39 -12.73 -5.07
CA TYR A 61 12.69 -11.59 -4.47
C TYR A 61 12.37 -10.51 -5.51
N TYR A 62 13.33 -10.13 -6.36
CA TYR A 62 13.09 -9.09 -7.37
C TYR A 62 11.97 -9.50 -8.34
N ASN A 63 12.03 -10.72 -8.87
CA ASN A 63 11.01 -11.24 -9.79
C ASN A 63 9.65 -11.40 -9.12
N LYS A 64 9.61 -11.77 -7.83
CA LYS A 64 8.37 -11.84 -7.03
C LYS A 64 7.67 -10.49 -6.93
N VAL A 65 8.43 -9.41 -6.73
CA VAL A 65 7.87 -8.05 -6.68
C VAL A 65 7.51 -7.55 -8.08
N LEU A 66 8.38 -7.72 -9.07
CA LEU A 66 8.20 -7.26 -10.44
C LEU A 66 7.00 -7.92 -11.14
N LYS A 67 6.62 -9.13 -10.72
CA LYS A 67 5.41 -9.81 -11.21
C LYS A 67 4.13 -8.98 -11.02
N TYR A 68 4.06 -8.12 -9.99
CA TYR A 68 2.91 -7.22 -9.83
C TYR A 68 2.81 -6.18 -10.94
N PHE A 69 3.91 -5.87 -11.63
CA PHE A 69 4.02 -4.92 -12.73
C PHE A 69 4.12 -5.61 -14.08
N ASP A 70 3.74 -6.89 -14.15
CA ASP A 70 3.71 -7.68 -15.38
C ASP A 70 5.08 -7.74 -16.08
N THR A 71 6.15 -7.79 -15.26
CA THR A 71 7.54 -7.86 -15.72
C THR A 71 8.41 -8.72 -14.79
N ASP A 72 9.68 -8.84 -15.14
CA ASP A 72 10.75 -9.48 -14.38
C ASP A 72 12.05 -8.68 -14.52
N LEU A 73 13.10 -9.10 -13.81
CA LEU A 73 14.35 -8.36 -13.74
C LEU A 73 15.06 -8.23 -15.10
N ASP A 74 14.90 -9.22 -15.99
CA ASP A 74 15.55 -9.24 -17.29
C ASP A 74 14.78 -8.40 -18.34
N ASN A 75 13.47 -8.25 -18.16
CA ASN A 75 12.58 -7.57 -19.09
C ASN A 75 12.20 -6.14 -18.65
N MET A 76 12.54 -5.73 -17.44
CA MET A 76 12.12 -4.45 -16.87
C MET A 76 12.54 -3.22 -17.71
N SER A 77 13.69 -3.28 -18.37
CA SER A 77 14.21 -2.21 -19.25
C SER A 77 13.39 -2.01 -20.53
N LYS A 78 12.56 -3.00 -20.90
CA LYS A 78 11.66 -2.91 -22.05
C LYS A 78 10.40 -2.11 -21.74
N ILE A 79 10.00 -2.05 -20.46
CA ILE A 79 8.74 -1.43 -20.04
C ILE A 79 8.93 -0.10 -19.29
N LYS A 80 10.14 0.15 -18.77
CA LYS A 80 10.49 1.39 -18.08
C LYS A 80 11.86 1.88 -18.53
N THR A 81 12.01 3.20 -18.60
CA THR A 81 13.29 3.87 -18.86
C THR A 81 14.04 4.08 -17.55
N LEU A 82 15.36 3.86 -17.59
CA LEU A 82 16.22 4.13 -16.44
C LEU A 82 16.16 5.62 -16.11
N ARG A 83 15.78 5.94 -14.88
CA ARG A 83 15.82 7.31 -14.36
C ARG A 83 17.23 7.60 -13.86
N ILE A 84 17.81 8.68 -14.38
CA ILE A 84 19.13 9.19 -13.99
C ILE A 84 18.91 10.58 -13.39
N SER A 85 19.42 10.82 -12.19
CA SER A 85 19.38 12.16 -11.58
C SER A 85 20.28 13.15 -12.33
N ASP A 86 19.97 14.45 -12.25
CA ASP A 86 20.73 15.50 -12.92
C ASP A 86 22.22 15.52 -12.51
N ASP A 87 22.50 15.19 -11.24
CA ASP A 87 23.86 15.06 -10.71
C ASP A 87 24.57 13.75 -11.10
N LYS A 88 23.89 12.88 -11.88
CA LYS A 88 24.34 11.55 -12.32
C LYS A 88 24.79 10.63 -11.18
N LYS A 89 24.24 10.80 -9.97
CA LYS A 89 24.57 9.95 -8.81
C LYS A 89 23.54 8.87 -8.54
N TYR A 90 22.32 9.02 -9.06
CA TYR A 90 21.22 8.12 -8.78
C TYR A 90 20.66 7.51 -10.06
N PHE A 91 20.67 6.20 -10.11
CA PHE A 91 20.21 5.39 -11.24
C PHE A 91 19.11 4.46 -10.74
N SER A 92 17.91 4.55 -11.29
CA SER A 92 16.79 3.77 -10.77
C SER A 92 15.70 3.45 -11.79
N TYR A 93 15.06 2.30 -11.61
CA TYR A 93 13.78 2.00 -12.24
C TYR A 93 12.65 2.19 -11.22
N TRP A 94 11.59 2.87 -11.65
CA TRP A 94 10.41 3.16 -10.84
C TRP A 94 9.20 2.50 -11.48
N PHE A 95 8.56 1.62 -10.72
CA PHE A 95 7.32 0.97 -11.06
C PHE A 95 6.24 1.48 -10.13
N GLU A 96 5.11 1.87 -10.70
CA GLU A 96 3.97 2.45 -9.99
C GLU A 96 2.73 1.77 -10.57
N LYS A 97 1.87 1.23 -9.71
CA LYS A 97 0.63 0.57 -10.11
C LYS A 97 -0.45 0.77 -9.07
N TRP A 98 -1.63 1.15 -9.55
CA TRP A 98 -2.85 1.11 -8.76
C TRP A 98 -3.50 -0.27 -8.87
N ILE A 99 -3.85 -0.86 -7.72
CA ILE A 99 -4.61 -2.11 -7.65
C ILE A 99 -5.99 -1.78 -7.11
N GLY A 100 -6.98 -1.87 -8.00
CA GLY A 100 -8.31 -1.32 -7.76
C GLY A 100 -8.24 0.19 -7.51
N ASP A 101 -9.13 0.67 -6.66
CA ASP A 101 -9.29 2.08 -6.29
C ASP A 101 -8.61 2.45 -4.95
N ARG A 102 -8.01 1.46 -4.29
CA ARG A 102 -7.58 1.60 -2.88
C ARG A 102 -6.10 1.36 -2.61
N ILE A 103 -5.39 0.66 -3.48
CA ILE A 103 -3.98 0.32 -3.22
C ILE A 103 -3.09 1.01 -4.25
N SER A 104 -2.15 1.82 -3.79
CA SER A 104 -1.01 2.27 -4.58
C SER A 104 0.18 1.37 -4.23
N PHE A 105 0.84 0.83 -5.25
CA PHE A 105 2.04 0.03 -5.09
C PHE A 105 3.17 0.57 -5.95
N ASP A 106 4.23 1.00 -5.28
CA ASP A 106 5.43 1.49 -5.90
C ASP A 106 6.62 0.60 -5.55
N PHE A 107 7.43 0.30 -6.54
CA PHE A 107 8.66 -0.44 -6.39
C PHE A 107 9.79 0.31 -7.08
N VAL A 108 10.87 0.54 -6.35
CA VAL A 108 12.05 1.26 -6.85
C VAL A 108 13.28 0.38 -6.69
N ILE A 109 13.98 0.17 -7.80
CA ILE A 109 15.27 -0.51 -7.82
C ILE A 109 16.34 0.54 -8.06
N TRP A 110 17.32 0.64 -7.16
CA TRP A 110 18.44 1.56 -7.27
C TRP A 110 19.70 0.81 -7.65
N PHE A 111 20.46 1.33 -8.60
CA PHE A 111 21.72 0.77 -9.08
C PHE A 111 22.91 1.63 -8.63
N LYS A 112 24.11 1.05 -8.62
CA LYS A 112 25.32 1.78 -8.23
C LYS A 112 25.78 2.74 -9.33
N ASN A 113 25.49 2.43 -10.60
CA ASN A 113 25.79 3.25 -11.77
C ASN A 113 24.74 2.99 -12.88
N GLU A 114 24.94 3.57 -14.07
CA GLU A 114 24.03 3.44 -15.23
C GLU A 114 23.91 2.03 -15.80
N ASN A 115 24.87 1.15 -15.52
CA ASN A 115 24.81 -0.24 -15.95
C ASN A 115 23.80 -1.00 -15.07
N ALA A 116 22.53 -0.98 -15.45
CA ALA A 116 21.42 -1.50 -14.66
C ALA A 116 21.29 -3.03 -14.72
N THR A 117 22.36 -3.75 -14.36
CA THR A 117 22.42 -5.21 -14.27
C THR A 117 22.14 -5.70 -12.85
N LYS A 118 21.82 -7.00 -12.72
CA LYS A 118 21.44 -7.62 -11.45
C LYS A 118 22.50 -7.54 -10.35
N ASP A 119 23.77 -7.70 -10.72
CA ASP A 119 24.95 -7.59 -9.84
C ASP A 119 25.24 -6.15 -9.39
N ASN A 120 24.69 -5.17 -10.11
CA ASN A 120 24.88 -3.76 -9.85
C ASN A 120 23.75 -3.11 -9.03
N ILE A 121 22.76 -3.90 -8.59
CA ILE A 121 21.70 -3.43 -7.70
C ILE A 121 22.33 -3.00 -6.36
N LYS A 122 22.02 -1.77 -5.94
CA LYS A 122 22.47 -1.17 -4.69
C LYS A 122 21.48 -1.43 -3.56
N LYS A 123 20.20 -1.17 -3.82
CA LYS A 123 19.10 -1.33 -2.86
C LYS A 123 17.76 -1.32 -3.59
N VAL A 124 16.72 -1.70 -2.86
CA VAL A 124 15.33 -1.64 -3.31
C VAL A 124 14.47 -0.93 -2.29
N SER A 125 13.41 -0.30 -2.75
CA SER A 125 12.36 0.28 -1.92
C SER A 125 11.00 -0.21 -2.37
N VAL A 126 10.17 -0.62 -1.42
CA VAL A 126 8.77 -0.99 -1.63
C VAL A 126 7.91 0.01 -0.87
N TYR A 127 7.00 0.67 -1.57
CA TYR A 127 6.01 1.56 -0.96
C TYR A 127 4.62 1.04 -1.31
N VAL A 128 3.85 0.69 -0.29
CA VAL A 128 2.46 0.29 -0.47
C VAL A 128 1.60 1.20 0.39
N TRP A 129 0.62 1.84 -0.23
CA TRP A 129 -0.37 2.67 0.42
C TRP A 129 -1.75 2.07 0.24
N TRP A 130 -2.55 2.03 1.30
CA TRP A 130 -3.94 1.59 1.27
C TRP A 130 -4.86 2.69 1.76
N ARG A 131 -5.79 3.12 0.90
CA ARG A 131 -6.86 4.06 1.24
C ARG A 131 -7.84 3.36 2.18
N ASN A 132 -7.79 3.74 3.46
CA ASN A 132 -8.70 3.16 4.46
C ASN A 132 -10.13 3.69 4.30
N LEU A 133 -10.32 4.76 3.51
CA LEU A 133 -11.60 5.42 3.23
C LEU A 133 -12.35 5.81 4.50
N ARG A 134 -11.59 6.06 5.58
CA ARG A 134 -12.14 6.56 6.83
C ARG A 134 -12.01 8.08 6.79
N PRO A 135 -13.14 8.80 6.69
CA PRO A 135 -13.11 10.24 6.74
C PRO A 135 -12.72 10.68 8.15
N PHE A 136 -11.80 11.64 8.27
CA PHE A 136 -11.52 12.34 9.52
C PHE A 136 -11.73 13.86 9.31
N PRO A 137 -12.18 14.58 10.35
CA PRO A 137 -12.27 16.03 10.29
C PRO A 137 -10.87 16.62 10.05
N ALA A 138 -10.72 17.35 8.96
CA ALA A 138 -9.51 18.08 8.61
C ALA A 138 -9.88 19.55 8.29
N GLY A 139 -8.91 20.44 8.46
CA GLY A 139 -9.11 21.86 8.22
C GLY A 139 -8.21 22.72 9.10
N ASN A 140 -7.89 23.91 8.57
CA ASN A 140 -7.10 24.93 9.24
C ASN A 140 -7.96 26.21 9.31
N GLU A 141 -7.73 27.09 10.29
CA GLU A 141 -8.40 28.40 10.30
C GLU A 141 -8.23 29.12 8.94
N GLY A 142 -9.34 29.56 8.35
CA GLY A 142 -9.39 30.22 7.05
C GLY A 142 -9.68 29.32 5.83
N THR A 143 -9.66 27.99 5.97
CA THR A 143 -9.95 27.05 4.85
C THR A 143 -11.21 26.20 5.02
N GLY A 144 -11.85 26.26 6.20
CA GLY A 144 -13.09 25.53 6.51
C GLY A 144 -12.86 24.08 6.96
N PHE A 145 -13.95 23.41 7.38
CA PHE A 145 -13.95 22.00 7.76
C PHE A 145 -14.28 21.12 6.55
N TYR A 146 -13.46 20.10 6.31
CA TYR A 146 -13.73 19.06 5.31
C TYR A 146 -13.39 17.67 5.84
N LEU A 147 -13.98 16.63 5.23
CA LEU A 147 -13.65 15.25 5.52
C LEU A 147 -12.50 14.82 4.62
N SER A 148 -11.34 14.54 5.21
CA SER A 148 -10.19 13.97 4.49
C SER A 148 -10.17 12.46 4.62
N GLU A 149 -9.70 11.76 3.58
CA GLU A 149 -9.43 10.33 3.65
C GLU A 149 -8.04 10.05 4.22
N ASP A 150 -7.93 9.01 5.03
CA ASP A 150 -6.66 8.55 5.59
C ASP A 150 -6.07 7.36 4.80
N ARG A 151 -4.76 7.14 4.97
CA ARG A 151 -4.00 6.10 4.27
C ARG A 151 -3.11 5.35 5.24
N GLU A 152 -3.14 4.03 5.15
CA GLU A 152 -2.21 3.15 5.86
C GLU A 152 -1.05 2.75 4.96
N ASN A 153 0.13 2.56 5.54
CA ASN A 153 1.32 2.08 4.82
C ASN A 153 1.95 0.88 5.55
N CYS A 154 3.02 0.31 4.97
CA CYS A 154 3.66 -0.86 5.56
C CYS A 154 4.36 -0.61 6.90
N ASP A 155 4.63 0.64 7.27
CA ASP A 155 5.23 0.98 8.58
C ASP A 155 4.29 0.63 9.73
N TYR A 156 2.98 0.56 9.47
CA TYR A 156 1.97 0.02 10.39
C TYR A 156 2.39 -1.37 10.90
N PHE A 157 2.95 -2.23 10.03
CA PHE A 157 3.38 -3.58 10.37
C PHE A 157 4.80 -3.64 10.93
N LYS A 158 5.68 -2.70 10.56
CA LYS A 158 7.06 -2.62 11.09
C LYS A 158 7.09 -2.37 12.59
N LYS A 159 6.10 -1.63 13.12
CA LYS A 159 5.96 -1.44 14.59
C LYS A 159 5.90 -2.78 15.30
N GLY A 160 5.06 -3.71 14.85
CA GLY A 160 4.94 -5.05 15.44
C GLY A 160 6.24 -5.87 15.38
N VAL A 161 6.98 -5.79 14.27
CA VAL A 161 8.29 -6.43 14.11
C VAL A 161 9.30 -5.90 15.14
N LYS A 162 9.42 -4.57 15.27
CA LYS A 162 10.35 -3.92 16.20
C LYS A 162 10.04 -4.23 17.67
N TRP A 163 8.77 -4.40 18.02
CA TRP A 163 8.37 -4.81 19.38
C TRP A 163 8.82 -6.23 19.71
N ILE A 164 8.69 -7.19 18.77
CA ILE A 164 9.12 -8.58 18.98
C ILE A 164 10.65 -8.67 19.14
N THR A 165 11.40 -7.90 18.36
CA THR A 165 12.87 -7.90 18.44
C THR A 165 13.43 -7.26 19.71
N LYS A 166 12.71 -6.31 20.33
CA LYS A 166 13.15 -5.65 21.58
C LYS A 166 12.93 -6.50 22.84
N ASN A 167 12.07 -7.52 22.76
CA ASN A 167 11.65 -8.36 23.87
C ASN A 167 12.16 -9.81 23.74
N LYS A 168 13.19 -10.03 22.91
CA LYS A 168 13.97 -11.27 22.82
C LYS A 168 15.36 -11.01 23.37
#